data_AF-A0A524QGE5-F1
#
_entry.id   AF-A0A524QGE5-F1
#
_cell.length_a   1.000
_cell.length_b   1.000
_cell.length_c   1.000
_cell.angle_alpha   90.00
_cell.angle_beta   90.00
_cell.angle_gamma   90.00
#
_symmetry.space_group_name_H-M   'P 1'
#
loop_
_entity.id
_entity.type
_entity.pdbx_description
1 polymer ?
#
loop_
_entity_poly.entity_id
_entity_poly.type
_entity_poly.pdbx_seq_one_letter_code
_entity_poly.pdbx_strand_id
1 'polypeptide(L)'
;MKLYYSPASPYVRKVRVLALETGLMENIELAAVSLTPIGPDANLCGDNPIGKIPTLVRDDGSALYDSRVICEYLDAQHGGKRMFPDNGDARWNAVRRQALADGILDAAVGTR
;
A
#
# COMPACT_ATOMS: atom_id res chain seq x y z
N MET A 1 9.32 9.62 3.83
CA MET A 1 8.06 8.89 4.18
C MET A 1 8.38 7.59 4.93
N LYS A 2 7.45 7.06 5.72
CA LYS A 2 7.59 5.80 6.50
C LYS A 2 6.47 4.81 6.16
N LEU A 3 6.81 3.57 5.81
CA LEU A 3 5.84 2.52 5.45
C LEU A 3 5.85 1.40 6.49
N TYR A 4 4.72 1.19 7.16
CA TYR A 4 4.51 0.01 7.99
C TYR A 4 4.47 -1.25 7.13
N TYR A 5 5.34 -2.20 7.47
CA TYR A 5 5.76 -3.26 6.57
C TYR A 5 5.83 -4.64 7.25
N SER A 6 5.44 -5.68 6.51
CA SER A 6 5.80 -7.07 6.80
C SER A 6 6.10 -7.80 5.48
N PRO A 7 7.17 -8.60 5.39
CA PRO A 7 7.54 -9.32 4.17
C PRO A 7 6.46 -10.30 3.69
N ALA A 8 5.63 -10.80 4.61
CA ALA A 8 4.58 -11.76 4.31
C ALA A 8 3.30 -11.11 3.74
N SER A 9 3.15 -9.78 3.79
CA SER A 9 1.91 -9.12 3.37
C SER A 9 1.90 -8.86 1.85
N PRO A 10 0.95 -9.43 1.09
CA PRO A 10 0.86 -9.20 -0.35
C PRO A 10 0.40 -7.77 -0.69
N TYR A 11 -0.42 -7.14 0.17
CA TYR A 11 -0.82 -5.75 0.00
C TYR A 11 0.36 -4.78 0.17
N VAL A 12 1.26 -5.10 1.11
CA VAL A 12 2.51 -4.37 1.29
C VAL A 12 3.42 -4.60 0.09
N ARG A 13 3.49 -5.83 -0.42
CA ARG A 13 4.31 -6.19 -1.58
C ARG A 13 3.96 -5.36 -2.81
N LYS A 14 2.67 -5.14 -3.13
CA LYS A 14 2.29 -4.31 -4.29
C LYS A 14 2.71 -2.83 -4.14
N VAL A 15 2.61 -2.26 -2.94
CA VAL A 15 3.09 -0.89 -2.66
C VAL A 15 4.60 -0.80 -2.88
N ARG A 16 5.35 -1.78 -2.37
CA ARG A 16 6.81 -1.83 -2.55
C ARG A 16 7.24 -2.01 -4.00
N VAL A 17 6.56 -2.88 -4.75
CA VAL A 17 6.84 -3.04 -6.19
C VAL A 17 6.63 -1.72 -6.91
N LEU A 18 5.51 -1.04 -6.69
CA LEU A 18 5.28 0.28 -7.29
C LEU A 18 6.40 1.26 -6.90
N ALA A 19 6.72 1.39 -5.61
CA ALA A 19 7.78 2.29 -5.15
C ALA A 19 9.15 1.97 -5.76
N LEU A 20 9.48 0.69 -5.98
CA LEU A 20 10.72 0.27 -6.65
C LEU A 20 10.71 0.66 -8.13
N GLU A 21 9.64 0.31 -8.86
CA GLU A 21 9.50 0.60 -10.29
C GLU A 21 9.48 2.10 -10.60
N THR A 22 9.03 2.92 -9.64
CA THR A 22 8.97 4.38 -9.79
C THR A 22 10.16 5.11 -9.16
N GLY A 23 11.16 4.37 -8.64
CA GLY A 23 12.35 4.94 -7.99
C GLY A 23 12.09 5.68 -6.68
N LEU A 24 10.92 5.52 -6.06
CA LEU A 24 10.53 6.19 -4.80
C LEU A 24 10.96 5.42 -3.55
N MET A 25 11.36 4.15 -3.69
CA MET A 25 11.69 3.29 -2.54
C MET A 25 12.82 3.87 -1.66
N GLU A 26 13.77 4.60 -2.24
CA GLU A 26 14.88 5.24 -1.49
C GLU A 26 14.38 6.33 -0.52
N ASN A 27 13.19 6.89 -0.78
CA ASN A 27 12.55 7.92 0.05
C ASN A 27 11.54 7.35 1.06
N ILE A 28 11.47 6.01 1.19
CA ILE A 28 10.55 5.30 2.05
C ILE A 28 11.32 4.44 3.07
N GLU A 29 11.26 4.85 4.32
CA GLU A 29 11.72 4.02 5.44
C GLU A 29 10.75 2.85 5.67
N LEU A 30 11.27 1.63 5.82
CA LEU A 30 10.45 0.46 6.15
C LEU A 30 10.39 0.25 7.66
N ALA A 31 9.22 0.52 8.25
CA ALA A 31 8.92 0.23 9.65
C ALA A 31 8.36 -1.20 9.77
N ALA A 32 9.22 -2.16 10.10
CA ALA A 32 8.83 -3.55 10.24
C ALA A 32 7.86 -3.75 11.42
N VAL A 33 6.75 -4.43 11.18
CA VAL A 33 5.76 -4.79 12.19
C VAL A 33 5.34 -6.25 12.05
N SER A 34 5.05 -6.86 13.20
CA SER A 34 4.44 -8.19 13.29
C SER A 34 3.09 -8.03 13.97
N LEU A 35 2.01 -8.30 13.25
CA LEU A 35 0.65 -8.13 13.74
C LEU A 35 -0.27 -9.21 13.20
N THR A 36 -1.32 -9.49 13.96
CA THR A 36 -2.43 -10.35 13.57
C THR A 36 -3.75 -9.62 13.87
N PRO A 37 -4.91 -10.10 13.37
CA PRO A 37 -6.19 -9.47 13.67
C PRO A 37 -6.52 -9.34 15.17
N ILE A 38 -5.91 -10.18 16.01
CA ILE A 38 -6.07 -10.17 17.48
C ILE A 38 -4.81 -9.70 18.23
N GLY A 39 -3.74 -9.40 17.51
CA GLY A 39 -2.47 -8.90 18.04
C GLY A 39 -2.06 -7.64 17.30
N PRO A 40 -2.71 -6.49 17.59
CA PRO A 40 -2.43 -5.22 16.92
C PRO A 40 -1.10 -4.64 17.37
N ASP A 41 -0.49 -3.81 16.51
CA ASP A 41 0.66 -2.98 16.85
C ASP A 41 0.19 -1.58 17.27
N ALA A 42 0.53 -1.14 18.49
CA ALA A 42 0.03 0.12 19.04
C ALA A 42 0.51 1.36 18.27
N ASN A 43 1.74 1.32 17.74
CA ASN A 43 2.27 2.43 16.94
C ASN A 43 1.54 2.51 15.60
N LEU A 44 1.30 1.36 14.95
CA LEU A 44 0.48 1.30 13.75
C LEU A 44 -0.94 1.79 14.02
N CYS A 45 -1.57 1.39 15.13
CA CYS A 45 -2.94 1.81 15.46
C CYS A 45 -3.05 3.31 15.72
N GLY A 46 -1.98 3.97 16.17
CA GLY A 46 -1.90 5.43 16.28
C GLY A 46 -1.98 6.12 14.92
N ASP A 47 -1.36 5.56 13.88
CA ASP A 47 -1.34 6.13 12.53
C ASP A 47 -2.53 5.64 11.68
N ASN A 48 -2.96 4.38 11.85
CA ASN A 48 -4.08 3.74 11.17
C ASN A 48 -4.98 2.99 12.17
N PRO A 49 -6.15 3.55 12.55
CA PRO A 49 -7.04 2.94 13.54
C PRO A 49 -7.66 1.61 13.09
N ILE A 50 -7.59 1.26 11.80
CA ILE A 50 -8.01 -0.06 11.28
C ILE A 50 -7.00 -1.14 11.70
N GLY A 51 -5.76 -0.77 12.05
CA GLY A 51 -4.72 -1.70 12.49
C GLY A 51 -4.21 -2.62 11.38
N LYS A 52 -4.21 -2.16 10.12
CA LYS A 52 -3.78 -2.94 8.95
C LYS A 52 -2.56 -2.35 8.26
N ILE A 53 -1.78 -3.24 7.64
CA ILE A 53 -0.67 -2.88 6.76
C ILE A 53 -1.01 -3.19 5.29
N PRO A 54 -0.52 -2.40 4.33
CA PRO A 54 0.39 -1.25 4.49
C PRO A 54 -0.31 0.00 5.04
N THR A 55 0.47 0.83 5.75
CA THR A 55 0.13 2.20 6.13
C THR A 55 1.34 3.08 5.83
N LEU A 56 1.15 4.14 5.04
CA LEU A 56 2.22 5.08 4.68
C LEU A 56 2.05 6.38 5.45
N VAL A 57 2.99 6.70 6.33
CA VAL A 57 3.07 7.99 7.01
C VAL A 57 3.90 8.94 6.15
N ARG A 58 3.29 10.06 5.79
CA ARG A 58 3.90 11.12 4.99
C ARG A 58 4.78 12.01 5.86
N ASP A 59 5.61 12.83 5.22
CA ASP A 59 6.57 13.68 5.93
C ASP A 59 5.88 14.78 6.77
N ASP A 60 4.62 15.10 6.45
CA ASP A 60 3.75 15.99 7.25
C ASP A 60 3.06 15.29 8.43
N GLY A 61 3.36 14.01 8.67
CA GLY A 61 2.77 13.19 9.73
C GLY A 61 1.41 12.60 9.40
N SER A 62 0.78 12.95 8.27
CA SER A 62 -0.49 12.33 7.87
C SER A 62 -0.30 10.89 7.38
N ALA A 63 -1.25 10.01 7.70
CA ALA A 63 -1.21 8.61 7.32
C ALA A 63 -2.18 8.31 6.16
N LEU A 64 -1.71 7.52 5.20
CA LEU A 64 -2.52 6.98 4.10
C LEU A 64 -2.67 5.48 4.23
N TYR A 65 -3.89 5.02 3.99
CA TYR A 65 -4.32 3.63 3.93
C TYR A 65 -5.63 3.58 3.11
N ASP A 66 -5.99 2.48 2.47
CA ASP A 66 -5.29 1.19 2.40
C ASP A 66 -4.22 1.16 1.29
N SER A 67 -3.80 -0.05 0.92
CA SER A 67 -2.82 -0.29 -0.14
C SER A 67 -3.18 0.29 -1.52
N ARG A 68 -4.45 0.46 -1.88
CA ARG A 68 -4.84 1.07 -3.18
C ARG A 68 -4.58 2.57 -3.15
N VAL A 69 -5.00 3.22 -2.06
CA VAL A 69 -4.78 4.66 -1.83
C VAL A 69 -3.29 4.98 -1.85
N ILE A 70 -2.48 4.18 -1.15
CA ILE A 70 -1.03 4.35 -1.13
C ILE A 70 -0.41 4.19 -2.53
N CYS A 71 -0.86 3.19 -3.31
CA CYS A 71 -0.37 3.01 -4.68
C CYS A 71 -0.69 4.21 -5.59
N GLU A 72 -1.93 4.72 -5.60
CA GLU A 72 -2.28 5.90 -6.41
C GLU A 72 -1.55 7.17 -5.95
N TYR A 73 -1.35 7.33 -4.63
CA TYR A 73 -0.56 8.44 -4.10
C TYR A 73 0.88 8.41 -4.61
N LEU A 74 1.57 7.27 -4.49
CA LEU A 74 2.96 7.11 -4.93
C LEU A 74 3.09 7.27 -6.44
N ASP A 75 2.13 6.76 -7.21
CA ASP A 75 2.08 6.97 -8.67
C ASP A 75 2.00 8.46 -9.04
N ALA A 76 1.43 9.29 -8.16
CA ALA A 76 1.38 10.74 -8.35
C ALA A 76 2.64 11.49 -7.91
N GLN A 77 3.60 10.84 -7.23
CA GLN A 77 4.80 11.50 -6.71
C GLN A 77 6.01 11.43 -7.66
N HIS A 78 5.97 10.60 -8.70
CA HIS A 78 7.11 10.45 -9.62
C HIS A 78 6.91 11.19 -10.95
N GLY A 79 8.00 11.54 -11.62
CA GLY A 79 7.99 12.17 -12.95
C GLY A 79 7.93 11.20 -14.14
N GLY A 80 7.99 9.89 -13.87
CA GLY A 80 7.92 8.84 -14.91
C GLY A 80 6.51 8.59 -15.47
N LYS A 81 6.39 7.60 -16.36
CA LYS A 81 5.11 7.16 -16.91
C LYS A 81 4.19 6.64 -15.79
N ARG A 82 2.97 7.16 -15.73
CA ARG A 82 1.94 6.72 -14.77
C ARG A 82 1.62 5.24 -14.91
N MET A 83 1.60 4.54 -13.77
CA MET A 83 1.14 3.16 -13.63
C MET A 83 -0.38 3.07 -13.71
N PHE A 84 -1.09 4.10 -13.25
CA PHE A 84 -2.55 4.22 -13.38
C PHE A 84 -2.89 5.20 -14.49
N PRO A 85 -3.72 4.80 -15.49
CA PRO A 85 -4.23 5.76 -16.47
C PRO A 85 -5.08 6.85 -15.79
N ASP A 86 -4.97 8.08 -16.27
CA ASP A 86 -5.64 9.24 -15.68
C ASP A 86 -7.15 9.25 -15.91
N ASN A 87 -7.62 8.76 -17.06
CA ASN A 87 -9.03 8.80 -17.45
C ASN A 87 -9.42 7.70 -18.46
N GLY A 88 -10.71 7.68 -18.80
CA GLY A 88 -11.29 6.79 -19.81
C GLY A 88 -11.32 5.31 -19.42
N ASP A 89 -11.65 4.46 -20.39
CA ASP A 89 -11.83 3.02 -20.18
C ASP A 89 -10.54 2.31 -19.73
N ALA A 90 -9.38 2.85 -20.10
CA ALA A 90 -8.10 2.33 -19.64
C ALA A 90 -7.97 2.42 -18.12
N ARG A 91 -8.40 3.55 -17.50
CA ARG A 91 -8.41 3.72 -16.04
C ARG A 91 -9.32 2.69 -15.40
N TRP A 92 -10.55 2.55 -15.89
CA TRP A 92 -11.52 1.62 -15.32
C TRP A 92 -11.08 0.16 -15.46
N ASN A 93 -10.43 -0.20 -16.56
CA ASN A 93 -9.82 -1.51 -16.71
C ASN A 93 -8.69 -1.76 -15.72
N ALA A 94 -7.83 -0.76 -15.48
CA ALA A 94 -6.73 -0.87 -14.53
C ALA A 94 -7.23 -1.05 -13.09
N VAL A 95 -8.11 -0.17 -12.60
CA VAL A 95 -8.61 -0.24 -11.21
C VAL A 95 -9.51 -1.46 -11.00
N ARG A 96 -10.26 -1.91 -12.01
CA ARG A 96 -11.01 -3.18 -11.94
C ARG A 96 -10.08 -4.39 -11.79
N ARG A 97 -8.96 -4.43 -12.53
CA ARG A 97 -7.97 -5.51 -12.40
C ARG A 97 -7.26 -5.49 -11.05
N GLN A 98 -6.95 -4.30 -10.53
CA GLN A 98 -6.43 -4.15 -9.16
C GLN A 98 -7.42 -4.68 -8.14
N ALA A 99 -8.72 -4.32 -8.28
CA ALA A 99 -9.77 -4.80 -7.39
C ALA A 99 -9.95 -6.33 -7.45
N LEU A 100 -9.88 -6.93 -8.65
CA LEU A 100 -9.91 -8.38 -8.84
C LEU A 100 -8.73 -9.06 -8.11
N ALA A 101 -7.51 -8.55 -8.29
CA ALA A 101 -6.33 -9.09 -7.64
C ALA A 101 -6.44 -8.98 -6.11
N ASP A 102 -6.89 -7.83 -5.61
CA ASP A 102 -7.10 -7.64 -4.17
C ASP A 102 -8.18 -8.57 -3.60
N GLY A 103 -9.26 -8.85 -4.34
CA GLY A 103 -10.27 -9.82 -3.92
C GLY A 103 -9.71 -11.25 -3.81
N ILE A 104 -8.79 -11.63 -4.71
CA ILE A 104 -8.05 -12.90 -4.59
C ILE A 104 -7.18 -12.89 -3.34
N LEU A 105 -6.50 -11.77 -3.04
CA LEU A 105 -5.68 -11.63 -1.83
C LEU A 105 -6.53 -11.71 -0.56
N ASP A 106 -7.70 -11.07 -0.53
CA ASP A 106 -8.62 -11.09 0.62
C ASP A 106 -9.04 -12.52 0.95
N ALA A 107 -9.38 -13.31 -0.08
CA ALA A 107 -9.70 -14.72 0.07
C ALA A 107 -8.50 -15.56 0.55
N ALA A 108 -7.29 -15.32 0.00
CA ALA A 108 -6.10 -16.11 0.31
C ALA A 108 -5.45 -15.76 1.67
N VAL A 109 -5.54 -14.51 2.11
CA VAL A 109 -4.93 -14.09 3.39
C VAL A 109 -5.72 -14.62 4.59
N GLY A 110 -7.01 -14.90 4.43
CA GLY A 110 -7.81 -15.54 5.48
C GLY A 110 -7.56 -17.03 5.66
N THR A 111 -6.86 -17.69 4.73
CA THR A 111 -6.65 -19.16 4.74
C THR A 111 -5.28 -19.58 5.29
N ARG A 112 -4.47 -18.65 5.78
CA ARG A 112 -3.09 -18.88 6.24
C ARG A 112 -2.92 -18.63 7.72
#